data_AF-A0A9W8K272-F1
#
_entry.id   AF-A0A9W8K272-F1
#
_cell.length_a   1.000
_cell.length_b   1.000
_cell.length_c   1.000
_cell.angle_alpha   90.00
_cell.angle_beta   90.00
_cell.angle_gamma   90.00
#
_symmetry.space_group_name_H-M   'P 1'
#
loop_
_entity.id
_entity.type
_entity.pdbx_description
1 polymer ?
#
loop_
_entity_poly.entity_id
_entity_poly.type
_entity_poly.pdbx_seq_one_letter_code
_entity_poly.pdbx_strand_id
1 'polypeptide(L)'
;MRNSITRVVTAANSLEALTIMELCESSDTARSPQSRYLTSSSCSIEEIRMVSFHDEAELIPSLVNIIRNSGPGPSPLKILRFRTQGVQAGQLSVLLQLTPALETLDMPIPPAEDLALLVQGGIIPRLEKCEFFVNDFTHSAADDVTTKALELLAASRCEMSSDPASLSAECSRIKKFCLHFDRPRLIQAQLALLEGWERTSGKELVHFKNQIFSEIPELECRRPRRARKFDRRWIDRVLVLLESIENYKVNRVGDVYTSELHLVLKMLTERQLLGDDKCLFRQRANTILKKWEPLFEQSLSSRHWVMKGEYSLVYISENDAVRTGPDALTNIVYGIEDDTRLHYPAFLDF
;
A
#
# COMPACT_ATOMS: atom_id res chain seq x y z
N MET A 1 15.38 25.49 26.81
CA MET A 1 16.04 25.61 25.51
C MET A 1 16.73 24.28 25.22
N ARG A 2 16.09 23.42 24.43
CA ARG A 2 16.68 22.18 23.92
C ARG A 2 17.06 22.44 22.47
N ASN A 3 18.32 22.21 22.12
CA ASN A 3 18.82 22.36 20.76
C ASN A 3 18.26 21.22 19.90
N SER A 4 17.61 21.54 18.78
CA SER A 4 17.29 20.53 17.76
C SER A 4 18.58 20.12 17.05
N ILE A 5 18.83 18.83 17.03
CA ILE A 5 19.95 18.19 16.34
C ILE A 5 19.36 17.62 15.06
N THR A 6 19.79 18.11 13.89
CA THR A 6 19.76 17.29 12.66
C THR A 6 20.66 16.11 12.94
N ARG A 7 20.09 15.01 13.42
CA ARG A 7 20.84 13.78 13.66
C ARG A 7 21.10 13.17 12.29
N VAL A 8 22.22 13.53 11.67
CA VAL A 8 22.92 12.58 10.81
C VAL A 8 23.35 11.48 11.77
N VAL A 9 22.59 10.39 11.86
CA VAL A 9 23.02 9.21 12.60
C VAL A 9 24.12 8.57 11.77
N THR A 10 25.33 9.09 11.90
CA THR A 10 26.54 8.46 11.37
C THR A 10 26.83 7.25 12.27
N ALA A 11 26.35 6.07 11.87
CA ALA A 11 26.69 4.81 12.53
C ALA A 11 28.11 4.29 12.18
N ALA A 12 29.02 5.17 11.76
CA ALA A 12 30.35 4.80 11.31
C ALA A 12 31.44 5.47 12.17
N ASN A 13 32.34 4.65 12.72
CA ASN A 13 33.51 5.10 13.48
C ASN A 13 34.58 5.81 12.62
N SER A 14 34.35 5.94 11.31
CA SER A 14 35.11 6.78 10.37
C SER A 14 34.19 7.29 9.26
N LEU A 15 34.35 8.56 8.86
CA LEU A 15 33.56 9.21 7.79
C LEU A 15 33.78 8.58 6.41
N GLU A 16 34.81 7.75 6.22
CA GLU A 16 35.18 7.14 4.94
C GLU A 16 34.30 5.93 4.55
N ALA A 17 33.38 5.48 5.40
CA ALA A 17 32.56 4.29 5.16
C ALA A 17 31.06 4.50 5.41
N LEU A 18 30.54 5.71 5.16
CA LEU A 18 29.11 5.96 5.28
C LEU A 18 28.35 5.34 4.11
N THR A 19 27.60 4.26 4.41
CA THR A 19 26.72 3.57 3.45
C THR A 19 25.27 4.05 3.54
N ILE A 20 24.85 4.51 4.72
CA ILE A 20 23.45 4.90 5.02
C ILE A 20 23.41 6.36 5.48
N MET A 21 22.50 7.15 4.91
CA MET A 21 22.19 8.51 5.33
C MET A 21 20.73 8.61 5.75
N GLU A 22 20.48 9.01 7.00
CA GLU A 22 19.14 9.28 7.52
C GLU A 22 18.97 10.79 7.79
N LEU A 23 17.92 11.38 7.20
CA LEU A 23 17.55 12.78 7.37
C LEU A 23 16.13 12.85 7.93
N CYS A 24 15.99 13.40 9.14
CA CYS A 24 14.68 13.62 9.76
C CYS A 24 14.56 15.10 10.12
N GLU A 25 13.54 15.75 9.59
CA GLU A 25 13.24 17.15 9.88
C GLU A 25 12.24 17.23 11.04
N SER A 26 12.61 17.94 12.12
CA SER A 26 11.75 18.14 13.30
C SER A 26 10.98 19.45 13.19
N SER A 27 9.71 19.44 13.59
CA SER A 27 8.77 20.58 13.50
C SER A 27 9.07 21.81 14.36
N ASP A 28 10.09 21.75 15.22
CA ASP A 28 10.28 22.73 16.31
C ASP A 28 11.16 23.95 15.97
N THR A 29 11.65 24.12 14.73
CA THR A 29 12.57 25.24 14.43
C THR A 29 12.27 26.00 13.14
N ALA A 30 11.66 27.19 13.28
CA ALA A 30 11.48 28.20 12.22
C ALA A 30 12.77 28.94 11.81
N ARG A 31 13.95 28.29 11.88
CA ARG A 31 15.23 28.87 11.46
C ARG A 31 15.89 27.95 10.44
N SER A 32 15.80 28.36 9.17
CA SER A 32 16.49 27.80 8.01
C SER A 32 17.93 27.36 8.34
N PRO A 33 18.24 26.06 8.24
CA PRO A 33 19.59 25.56 8.36
C PRO A 33 19.96 24.68 7.14
N GLN A 34 19.67 25.09 5.90
CA GLN A 34 19.72 24.14 4.77
C GLN A 34 21.05 24.04 3.97
N SER A 35 22.05 24.90 4.13
CA SER A 35 23.19 24.88 3.17
C SER A 35 24.52 24.32 3.67
N ARG A 36 24.76 24.16 4.99
CA ARG A 36 26.15 24.01 5.49
C ARG A 36 26.66 22.60 5.80
N TYR A 37 25.83 21.56 5.75
CA TYR A 37 26.20 20.29 6.41
C TYR A 37 26.55 19.09 5.51
N LEU A 38 26.56 19.23 4.17
CA LEU A 38 26.71 18.05 3.29
C LEU A 38 27.77 18.23 2.19
N THR A 39 28.89 18.91 2.48
CA THR A 39 30.04 19.02 1.57
C THR A 39 31.10 17.93 1.79
N SER A 40 30.86 16.94 2.64
CA SER A 40 31.80 15.82 2.82
C SER A 40 31.64 14.79 1.71
N SER A 41 32.76 14.43 1.08
CA SER A 41 32.94 13.42 0.03
C SER A 41 32.17 12.11 0.26
N SER A 42 30.94 12.06 -0.23
CA SER A 42 29.93 11.00 -0.05
C SER A 42 29.91 9.98 -1.19
N CYS A 43 31.07 9.58 -1.70
CA CYS A 43 31.17 8.67 -2.85
C CYS A 43 30.69 7.22 -2.59
N SER A 44 30.26 6.88 -1.36
CA SER A 44 29.92 5.51 -0.94
C SER A 44 28.49 5.32 -0.45
N ILE A 45 27.61 6.33 -0.55
CA ILE A 45 26.25 6.22 -0.01
C ILE A 45 25.42 5.29 -0.91
N GLU A 46 25.01 4.15 -0.36
CA GLU A 46 24.14 3.19 -1.06
C GLU A 46 22.68 3.30 -0.63
N GLU A 47 22.41 3.93 0.52
CA GLU A 47 21.06 4.08 1.07
C GLU A 47 20.81 5.48 1.62
N ILE A 48 19.69 6.07 1.21
CA ILE A 48 19.19 7.36 1.72
C ILE A 48 17.78 7.16 2.23
N ARG A 49 17.53 7.60 3.47
CA ARG A 49 16.21 7.63 4.11
C ARG A 49 15.91 9.04 4.55
N MET A 50 14.78 9.58 4.12
CA MET A 50 14.37 10.93 4.48
C MET A 50 12.92 10.93 4.97
N VAL A 51 12.64 11.69 6.01
CA VAL A 51 11.28 11.96 6.45
C VAL A 51 11.17 13.45 6.74
N SER A 52 10.24 14.11 6.06
CA SER A 52 9.83 15.47 6.36
C SER A 52 8.33 15.54 6.49
N PHE A 53 7.92 16.22 7.56
CA PHE A 53 6.52 16.46 7.88
C PHE A 53 6.03 17.80 7.32
N HIS A 54 6.93 18.61 6.76
CA HIS A 54 6.60 19.91 6.21
C HIS A 54 6.35 19.85 4.71
N ASP A 55 5.52 20.78 4.25
CA ASP A 55 5.14 20.97 2.86
C ASP A 55 6.27 21.60 2.02
N GLU A 56 7.50 21.60 2.54
CA GLU A 56 8.64 22.24 1.89
C GLU A 56 9.11 21.39 0.71
N ALA A 57 8.75 21.87 -0.49
CA ALA A 57 9.11 21.33 -1.81
C ALA A 57 10.62 21.25 -2.10
N GLU A 58 11.50 21.45 -1.11
CA GLU A 58 12.94 21.68 -1.28
C GLU A 58 13.81 20.44 -1.01
N LEU A 59 13.22 19.32 -0.56
CA LEU A 59 14.00 18.12 -0.22
C LEU A 59 14.59 17.41 -1.44
N ILE A 60 13.79 17.21 -2.49
CA ILE A 60 14.31 16.57 -3.72
C ILE A 60 15.40 17.43 -4.38
N PRO A 61 15.22 18.77 -4.55
CA PRO A 61 16.30 19.64 -5.03
C PRO A 61 17.58 19.54 -4.18
N SER A 62 17.44 19.49 -2.85
CA SER A 62 18.57 19.33 -1.94
C SER A 62 19.27 17.98 -2.14
N LEU A 63 18.52 16.89 -2.23
CA LEU A 63 19.04 15.56 -2.52
C LEU A 63 19.77 15.50 -3.86
N VAL A 64 19.18 16.07 -4.91
CA VAL A 64 19.81 16.19 -6.23
C VAL A 64 21.16 16.89 -6.13
N ASN A 65 21.24 17.99 -5.36
CA ASN A 65 22.49 18.70 -5.16
C ASN A 65 23.52 17.88 -4.37
N ILE A 66 23.10 17.16 -3.34
CA ILE A 66 23.99 16.27 -2.56
C ILE A 66 24.58 15.19 -3.47
N ILE A 67 23.74 14.51 -4.26
CA ILE A 67 24.17 13.46 -5.17
C ILE A 67 25.11 14.01 -6.24
N ARG A 68 24.76 15.14 -6.87
CA ARG A 68 25.59 15.79 -7.90
C ARG A 68 26.96 16.22 -7.35
N ASN A 69 27.02 16.67 -6.10
CA ASN A 69 28.26 17.09 -5.47
C ASN A 69 29.09 15.92 -4.91
N SER A 70 28.54 14.70 -4.87
CA SER A 70 29.22 13.51 -4.33
C SER A 70 30.36 13.00 -5.24
N GLY A 71 30.34 13.33 -6.53
CA GLY A 71 31.42 12.99 -7.46
C GLY A 71 31.01 13.11 -8.94
N PRO A 72 31.96 12.98 -9.88
CA PRO A 72 31.71 13.08 -11.32
C PRO A 72 31.03 11.84 -11.94
N GLY A 73 30.81 10.78 -11.17
CA GLY A 73 30.24 9.51 -11.64
C GLY A 73 28.76 9.32 -11.26
N PRO A 74 28.09 8.29 -11.82
CA PRO A 74 26.75 7.91 -11.40
C PRO A 74 26.73 7.52 -9.92
N SER A 75 25.66 7.86 -9.21
CA SER A 75 25.52 7.55 -7.80
C SER A 75 25.46 6.03 -7.57
N PRO A 76 26.17 5.48 -6.56
CA PRO A 76 26.04 4.08 -6.17
C PRO A 76 24.76 3.81 -5.35
N LEU A 77 23.86 4.80 -5.23
CA LEU A 77 22.62 4.69 -4.47
C LEU A 77 21.74 3.54 -4.98
N LYS A 78 21.50 2.55 -4.11
CA LYS A 78 20.65 1.38 -4.35
C LYS A 78 19.27 1.53 -3.72
N ILE A 79 19.18 2.22 -2.58
CA ILE A 79 17.94 2.36 -1.81
C ILE A 79 17.66 3.83 -1.57
N LEU A 80 16.50 4.28 -2.04
CA LEU A 80 16.00 5.62 -1.80
C LEU A 80 14.64 5.50 -1.14
N ARG A 81 14.54 5.98 0.10
CA ARG A 81 13.28 6.12 0.82
C ARG A 81 13.10 7.57 1.21
N PHE A 82 11.99 8.18 0.84
CA PHE A 82 11.67 9.51 1.33
C PHE A 82 10.18 9.68 1.56
N ARG A 83 9.81 10.30 2.68
CA ARG A 83 8.41 10.62 2.99
C ARG A 83 8.27 12.12 3.10
N THR A 84 7.54 12.68 2.16
CA THR A 84 7.22 14.11 2.07
C THR A 84 5.72 14.24 1.79
N GLN A 85 5.16 15.45 1.91
CA GLN A 85 3.73 15.64 1.60
C GLN A 85 3.41 15.45 0.11
N GLY A 86 4.36 15.75 -0.77
CA GLY A 86 4.20 15.55 -2.21
C GLY A 86 5.52 15.62 -2.97
N VAL A 87 5.40 15.48 -4.29
CA VAL A 87 6.50 15.51 -5.27
C VAL A 87 6.06 16.39 -6.43
N GLN A 88 6.87 17.40 -6.77
CA GLN A 88 6.55 18.25 -7.92
C GLN A 88 6.95 17.56 -9.23
N ALA A 89 6.19 17.83 -10.29
CA ALA A 89 6.43 17.24 -11.61
C ALA A 89 7.85 17.53 -12.10
N GLY A 90 8.54 16.48 -12.56
CA GLY A 90 9.89 16.54 -13.10
C GLY A 90 10.99 16.48 -12.05
N GLN A 91 10.70 16.67 -10.75
CA GLN A 91 11.72 16.54 -9.70
C GLN A 91 12.24 15.11 -9.60
N LEU A 92 11.35 14.12 -9.74
CA LEU A 92 11.74 12.71 -9.71
C LEU A 92 12.63 12.38 -10.92
N SER A 93 12.30 12.87 -12.12
CA SER A 93 13.09 12.63 -13.33
C SER A 93 14.58 12.96 -13.16
N VAL A 94 14.89 14.13 -12.60
CA VAL A 94 16.27 14.61 -12.38
C VAL A 94 16.97 13.73 -11.35
N LEU A 95 16.26 13.34 -10.30
CA LEU A 95 16.79 12.48 -9.26
C LEU A 95 17.14 11.09 -9.80
N LEU A 96 16.23 10.47 -10.55
CA LEU A 96 16.42 9.14 -11.12
C LEU A 96 17.58 9.08 -12.11
N GLN A 97 17.79 10.12 -12.92
CA GLN A 97 18.93 10.21 -13.85
C GLN A 97 20.28 10.18 -13.13
N LEU A 98 20.34 10.66 -11.88
CA LEU A 98 21.55 10.66 -11.07
C LEU A 98 21.76 9.31 -10.35
N THR A 99 20.74 8.46 -10.27
CA THR A 99 20.73 7.22 -9.49
C THR A 99 20.38 5.98 -10.34
N PRO A 100 21.15 5.67 -11.40
CA PRO A 100 20.84 4.54 -12.28
C PRO A 100 20.99 3.16 -11.60
N ALA A 101 21.70 3.11 -10.47
CA ALA A 101 21.90 1.90 -9.68
C ALA A 101 20.73 1.59 -8.71
N LEU A 102 19.65 2.37 -8.73
CA LEU A 102 18.56 2.26 -7.79
C LEU A 102 17.80 0.93 -7.94
N GLU A 103 17.71 0.18 -6.85
CA GLU A 103 17.03 -1.11 -6.75
C GLU A 103 15.71 -1.01 -5.98
N THR A 104 15.63 -0.11 -4.99
CA THR A 104 14.46 0.12 -4.14
C THR A 104 14.10 1.59 -4.11
N LEU A 105 12.85 1.90 -4.49
CA LEU A 105 12.25 3.22 -4.40
C LEU A 105 11.04 3.18 -3.47
N ASP A 106 11.04 4.03 -2.45
CA ASP A 106 9.95 4.21 -1.50
C ASP A 106 9.68 5.71 -1.36
N MET A 107 8.51 6.18 -1.82
CA MET A 107 8.21 7.61 -1.89
C MET A 107 6.71 7.93 -1.91
N PRO A 108 6.25 9.18 -1.75
CA PRO A 108 4.86 9.53 -2.10
C PRO A 108 4.59 9.26 -3.59
N ILE A 109 3.34 8.98 -3.96
CA ILE A 109 2.97 8.81 -5.38
C ILE A 109 3.40 10.07 -6.17
N PRO A 110 4.30 9.95 -7.17
CA PRO A 110 4.69 11.07 -8.00
C PRO A 110 3.60 11.42 -9.04
N PRO A 111 3.66 12.60 -9.66
CA PRO A 111 2.79 12.97 -10.78
C PRO A 111 2.86 11.96 -11.94
N ALA A 112 1.80 11.91 -12.75
CA ALA A 112 1.67 10.93 -13.83
C ALA A 112 2.79 11.04 -14.88
N GLU A 113 3.33 12.23 -15.11
CA GLU A 113 4.46 12.45 -16.02
C GLU A 113 5.73 11.76 -15.54
N ASP A 114 5.99 11.80 -14.23
CA ASP A 114 7.12 11.14 -13.61
C ASP A 114 6.90 9.61 -13.52
N LEU A 115 5.66 9.16 -13.31
CA LEU A 115 5.30 7.74 -13.41
C LEU A 115 5.60 7.20 -14.82
N ALA A 116 5.30 7.96 -15.88
CA ALA A 116 5.57 7.55 -17.26
C ALA A 116 7.07 7.27 -17.53
N LEU A 117 7.97 7.93 -16.82
CA LEU A 117 9.41 7.67 -16.90
C LEU A 117 9.78 6.32 -16.26
N LEU A 118 9.09 5.94 -15.17
CA LEU A 118 9.26 4.62 -14.55
C LEU A 118 8.77 3.49 -15.47
N VAL A 119 7.71 3.75 -16.25
CA VAL A 119 7.20 2.79 -17.27
C VAL A 119 8.29 2.50 -18.30
N GLN A 120 8.96 3.53 -18.83
CA GLN A 120 10.01 3.36 -19.84
C GLN A 120 11.22 2.59 -19.30
N GLY A 121 11.50 2.72 -18.00
CA GLY A 121 12.51 1.93 -17.31
C GLY A 121 13.97 2.27 -17.59
N GLY A 122 14.27 2.96 -18.71
CA GLY A 122 15.64 3.27 -19.12
C GLY A 122 16.44 4.14 -18.15
N ILE A 123 15.76 4.91 -17.29
CA ILE A 123 16.42 5.79 -16.30
C ILE A 123 16.86 5.01 -15.05
N ILE A 124 16.08 3.99 -14.66
CA ILE A 124 16.35 3.14 -13.49
C ILE A 124 16.28 1.67 -13.89
N PRO A 125 17.28 1.22 -14.65
CA PRO A 125 17.31 -0.12 -15.21
C PRO A 125 17.26 -1.23 -14.14
N ARG A 126 17.63 -0.95 -12.89
CA ARG A 126 17.77 -1.93 -11.81
C ARG A 126 16.64 -1.93 -10.79
N LEU A 127 15.59 -1.14 -10.99
CA LEU A 127 14.50 -1.06 -10.01
C LEU A 127 13.77 -2.41 -9.88
N GLU A 128 13.84 -3.00 -8.70
CA GLU A 128 13.18 -4.27 -8.35
C GLU A 128 12.02 -4.07 -7.35
N LYS A 129 12.07 -3.02 -6.52
CA LYS A 129 11.05 -2.74 -5.50
C LYS A 129 10.57 -1.29 -5.62
N CYS A 130 9.26 -1.13 -5.75
CA CYS A 130 8.60 0.16 -5.87
C CYS A 130 7.48 0.24 -4.82
N GLU A 131 7.57 1.20 -3.91
CA GLU A 131 6.61 1.40 -2.84
C GLU A 131 6.14 2.85 -2.84
N PHE A 132 4.84 3.08 -2.93
CA PHE A 132 4.29 4.43 -2.93
C PHE A 132 3.39 4.70 -1.73
N PHE A 133 3.46 5.92 -1.19
CA PHE A 133 2.65 6.38 -0.08
C PHE A 133 1.53 7.30 -0.55
N VAL A 134 0.33 7.03 -0.05
CA VAL A 134 -0.91 7.74 -0.36
C VAL A 134 -1.35 8.54 0.87
N ASN A 135 -0.91 9.81 0.93
CA ASN A 135 -1.01 10.62 2.15
C ASN A 135 -2.36 11.32 2.35
N ASP A 136 -3.06 11.80 1.30
CA ASP A 136 -4.45 12.27 1.45
C ASP A 136 -5.22 12.41 0.12
N PHE A 137 -6.56 12.43 0.23
CA PHE A 137 -7.55 12.25 -0.84
C PHE A 137 -7.64 13.33 -1.93
N THR A 138 -6.93 14.43 -1.82
CA THR A 138 -7.38 15.63 -2.53
C THR A 138 -7.15 15.56 -4.04
N HIS A 139 -6.06 15.01 -4.57
CA HIS A 139 -5.83 15.11 -6.04
C HIS A 139 -5.02 14.01 -6.74
N SER A 140 -4.28 13.12 -6.07
CA SER A 140 -3.29 12.27 -6.77
C SER A 140 -3.80 10.86 -7.13
N ALA A 141 -4.19 10.02 -6.17
CA ALA A 141 -4.53 8.60 -6.45
C ALA A 141 -5.97 8.35 -6.94
N ALA A 142 -6.84 9.36 -6.80
CA ALA A 142 -8.22 9.31 -7.29
C ALA A 142 -8.40 9.91 -8.70
N ASP A 143 -7.30 10.43 -9.29
CA ASP A 143 -7.32 10.85 -10.68
C ASP A 143 -7.20 9.62 -11.59
N ASP A 144 -8.08 9.53 -12.58
CA ASP A 144 -8.07 8.48 -13.60
C ASP A 144 -6.71 8.44 -14.31
N VAL A 145 -6.06 9.60 -14.46
CA VAL A 145 -4.72 9.72 -15.09
C VAL A 145 -3.66 8.99 -14.28
N THR A 146 -3.59 9.21 -12.96
CA THR A 146 -2.62 8.55 -12.07
C THR A 146 -2.88 7.05 -12.00
N THR A 147 -4.14 6.65 -11.88
CA THR A 147 -4.54 5.23 -11.83
C THR A 147 -4.06 4.51 -13.09
N LYS A 148 -4.33 5.09 -14.27
CA LYS A 148 -3.87 4.55 -15.55
C LYS A 148 -2.34 4.53 -15.65
N ALA A 149 -1.64 5.52 -15.11
CA ALA A 149 -0.18 5.52 -15.07
C ALA A 149 0.39 4.39 -14.17
N LEU A 150 -0.25 4.11 -13.03
CA LEU A 150 0.11 2.98 -12.16
C LEU A 150 -0.16 1.63 -12.84
N GLU A 151 -1.29 1.49 -13.55
CA GLU A 151 -1.60 0.30 -14.36
C GLU A 151 -0.56 0.09 -15.47
N LEU A 152 -0.21 1.14 -16.21
CA LEU A 152 0.82 1.07 -17.25
C LEU A 152 2.19 0.70 -16.67
N LEU A 153 2.54 1.23 -15.50
CA LEU A 153 3.76 0.86 -14.80
C LEU A 153 3.75 -0.61 -14.42
N ALA A 154 2.64 -1.12 -13.87
CA ALA A 154 2.52 -2.51 -13.49
C ALA A 154 2.59 -3.44 -14.71
N ALA A 155 1.81 -3.14 -15.76
CA ALA A 155 1.82 -3.92 -17.00
C ALA A 155 3.21 -3.94 -17.67
N SER A 156 3.91 -2.80 -17.69
CA SER A 156 5.22 -2.72 -18.34
C SER A 156 6.34 -3.36 -17.53
N ARG A 157 6.36 -3.17 -16.20
CA ARG A 157 7.51 -3.54 -15.35
C ARG A 157 7.27 -4.75 -14.47
N CYS A 158 6.03 -5.08 -14.13
CA CYS A 158 5.69 -6.23 -13.29
C CYS A 158 5.27 -7.45 -14.11
N GLU A 159 4.67 -7.28 -15.28
CA GLU A 159 4.21 -8.37 -16.16
C GLU A 159 5.19 -8.73 -17.29
N MET A 160 6.45 -8.29 -17.18
CA MET A 160 7.48 -8.71 -18.15
C MET A 160 7.54 -10.23 -18.22
N SER A 161 7.26 -10.77 -19.42
CA SER A 161 7.45 -12.18 -19.67
C SER A 161 8.91 -12.53 -19.42
N SER A 162 9.15 -13.69 -18.82
CA SER A 162 10.50 -14.19 -18.60
C SER A 162 11.20 -14.61 -19.90
N ASP A 163 10.70 -14.19 -21.06
CA ASP A 163 11.28 -14.53 -22.35
C ASP A 163 12.56 -13.72 -22.56
N PRO A 164 13.75 -14.35 -22.46
CA PRO A 164 15.02 -13.66 -22.60
C PRO A 164 15.21 -13.03 -23.99
N ALA A 165 14.42 -13.43 -25.00
CA ALA A 165 14.52 -12.89 -26.36
C ALA A 165 13.82 -11.53 -26.55
N SER A 166 12.89 -11.17 -25.66
CA SER A 166 12.06 -9.96 -25.78
C SER A 166 12.46 -8.83 -24.83
N LEU A 167 13.37 -9.11 -23.90
CA LEU A 167 13.95 -8.09 -23.04
C LEU A 167 14.88 -7.22 -23.88
N SER A 168 14.48 -5.97 -24.14
CA SER A 168 15.50 -4.95 -24.31
C SER A 168 16.39 -5.06 -23.07
N ALA A 169 17.68 -5.34 -23.26
CA ALA A 169 18.58 -5.91 -22.26
C ALA A 169 18.86 -5.00 -21.05
N GLU A 170 18.05 -3.98 -20.83
CA GLU A 170 18.35 -2.85 -19.98
C GLU A 170 17.44 -2.77 -18.74
N CYS A 171 16.24 -3.35 -18.71
CA CYS A 171 15.30 -3.12 -17.61
C CYS A 171 14.98 -4.36 -16.76
N SER A 172 15.19 -4.27 -15.45
CA SER A 172 14.79 -5.28 -14.47
C SER A 172 13.28 -5.29 -14.24
N ARG A 173 12.73 -6.48 -14.04
CA ARG A 173 11.35 -6.66 -13.59
C ARG A 173 11.18 -6.13 -12.16
N ILE A 174 10.11 -5.38 -11.92
CA ILE A 174 9.70 -5.01 -10.56
C ILE A 174 9.07 -6.25 -9.92
N LYS A 175 9.72 -6.74 -8.87
CA LYS A 175 9.31 -7.93 -8.10
C LYS A 175 8.32 -7.59 -6.99
N LYS A 176 8.37 -6.35 -6.49
CA LYS A 176 7.46 -5.86 -5.45
C LYS A 176 6.96 -4.48 -5.83
N PHE A 177 5.66 -4.37 -6.07
CA PHE A 177 4.99 -3.09 -6.29
C PHE A 177 3.87 -2.93 -5.27
N CYS A 178 3.96 -1.89 -4.43
CA CYS A 178 3.09 -1.72 -3.27
C CYS A 178 2.63 -0.28 -3.13
N LEU A 179 1.37 -0.10 -2.75
CA LEU A 179 0.79 1.17 -2.34
C LEU A 179 0.49 1.09 -0.86
N HIS A 180 0.92 2.08 -0.11
CA HIS A 180 0.73 2.20 1.32
C HIS A 180 -0.16 3.39 1.63
N PHE A 181 -1.00 3.25 2.63
CA PHE A 181 -2.03 4.20 2.98
C PHE A 181 -1.89 4.59 4.44
N ASP A 182 -2.03 5.87 4.73
CA ASP A 182 -2.04 6.34 6.12
C ASP A 182 -3.36 6.02 6.84
N ARG A 183 -4.43 5.76 6.08
CA ARG A 183 -5.76 5.47 6.61
C ARG A 183 -6.30 4.17 6.01
N PRO A 184 -6.68 3.17 6.84
CA PRO A 184 -7.08 1.85 6.36
C PRO A 184 -8.41 1.89 5.59
N ARG A 185 -9.27 2.87 5.92
CA ARG A 185 -10.59 3.08 5.27
C ARG A 185 -10.49 3.41 3.78
N LEU A 186 -9.30 3.77 3.30
CA LEU A 186 -9.09 4.22 1.92
C LEU A 186 -8.76 3.07 0.97
N ILE A 187 -8.26 1.96 1.52
CA ILE A 187 -7.75 0.83 0.75
C ILE A 187 -8.83 0.25 -0.16
N GLN A 188 -10.02 0.04 0.35
CA GLN A 188 -11.11 -0.59 -0.40
C GLN A 188 -11.60 0.30 -1.55
N ALA A 189 -11.70 1.60 -1.27
CA ALA A 189 -12.05 2.60 -2.25
C ALA A 189 -11.02 2.66 -3.40
N GLN A 190 -9.72 2.57 -3.08
CA GLN A 190 -8.63 2.58 -4.05
C GLN A 190 -8.51 1.25 -4.79
N LEU A 191 -8.65 0.11 -4.10
CA LEU A 191 -8.65 -1.23 -4.67
C LEU A 191 -9.72 -1.34 -5.75
N ALA A 192 -10.94 -0.90 -5.45
CA ALA A 192 -12.03 -0.88 -6.41
C ALA A 192 -11.71 -0.04 -7.65
N LEU A 193 -11.00 1.08 -7.47
CA LEU A 193 -10.64 1.98 -8.57
C LEU A 193 -9.56 1.35 -9.45
N LEU A 194 -8.51 0.79 -8.85
CA LEU A 194 -7.41 0.09 -9.53
C LEU A 194 -7.85 -1.23 -10.21
N GLU A 195 -8.93 -1.84 -9.75
CA GLU A 195 -9.53 -3.05 -10.34
C GLU A 195 -10.68 -2.72 -11.31
N GLY A 196 -10.98 -1.43 -11.54
CA GLY A 196 -12.04 -1.00 -12.45
C GLY A 196 -13.46 -1.38 -12.02
N TRP A 197 -13.71 -1.55 -10.71
CA TRP A 197 -15.03 -1.91 -10.19
C TRP A 197 -15.94 -0.67 -10.05
N GLU A 198 -17.08 -0.71 -10.74
CA GLU A 198 -18.12 0.32 -10.64
C GLU A 198 -18.76 0.33 -9.24
N ARG A 199 -18.78 1.48 -8.56
CA ARG A 199 -19.36 1.60 -7.21
C ARG A 199 -20.89 1.55 -7.14
N THR A 200 -21.58 1.53 -8.27
CA THR A 200 -23.01 1.89 -8.32
C THR A 200 -23.97 0.72 -8.13
N SER A 201 -23.54 -0.54 -8.34
CA SER A 201 -24.41 -1.72 -8.32
C SER A 201 -24.52 -2.43 -6.96
N GLY A 202 -23.55 -2.27 -6.05
CA GLY A 202 -23.49 -3.00 -4.78
C GLY A 202 -24.32 -2.44 -3.60
N LYS A 203 -25.31 -1.57 -3.83
CA LYS A 203 -26.02 -0.85 -2.74
C LYS A 203 -26.68 -1.77 -1.72
N GLU A 204 -27.26 -2.88 -2.16
CA GLU A 204 -27.92 -3.83 -1.26
C GLU A 204 -26.90 -4.57 -0.37
N LEU A 205 -25.75 -4.95 -0.94
CA LEU A 205 -24.68 -5.58 -0.15
C LEU A 205 -24.08 -4.62 0.87
N VAL A 206 -23.96 -3.33 0.52
CA VAL A 206 -23.60 -2.26 1.46
C VAL A 206 -24.66 -2.12 2.55
N HIS A 207 -25.95 -2.20 2.20
CA HIS A 207 -27.04 -2.17 3.16
C HIS A 207 -26.93 -3.33 4.16
N PHE A 208 -26.74 -4.57 3.67
CA PHE A 208 -26.52 -5.73 4.53
C PHE A 208 -25.30 -5.58 5.44
N LYS A 209 -24.17 -5.07 4.90
CA LYS A 209 -22.99 -4.77 5.73
C LYS A 209 -23.34 -3.83 6.89
N ASN A 210 -24.03 -2.73 6.58
CA ASN A 210 -24.40 -1.74 7.59
C ASN A 210 -25.38 -2.31 8.62
N GLN A 211 -26.31 -3.17 8.20
CA GLN A 211 -27.20 -3.89 9.12
C GLN A 211 -26.43 -4.85 10.03
N ILE A 212 -25.43 -5.58 9.52
CA ILE A 212 -24.56 -6.42 10.35
C ILE A 212 -23.83 -5.57 11.38
N PHE A 213 -23.24 -4.43 11.00
CA PHE A 213 -22.56 -3.56 11.97
C PHE A 213 -23.51 -2.93 12.99
N SER A 214 -24.74 -2.62 12.60
CA SER A 214 -25.77 -2.14 13.52
C SER A 214 -26.12 -3.20 14.57
N GLU A 215 -26.30 -4.46 14.15
CA GLU A 215 -26.62 -5.56 15.07
C GLU A 215 -25.37 -6.05 15.85
N ILE A 216 -24.17 -5.96 15.28
CA ILE A 216 -22.89 -6.46 15.80
C ILE A 216 -21.77 -5.40 15.66
N PRO A 217 -21.84 -4.29 16.42
CA PRO A 217 -20.85 -3.21 16.38
C PRO A 217 -19.44 -3.63 16.83
N GLU A 218 -19.31 -4.78 17.50
CA GLU A 218 -18.04 -5.40 17.87
C GLU A 218 -17.19 -5.82 16.65
N LEU A 219 -17.80 -5.92 15.46
CA LEU A 219 -17.05 -6.16 14.22
C LEU A 219 -16.33 -4.91 13.73
N GLU A 220 -16.90 -3.73 13.92
CA GLU A 220 -16.28 -2.45 13.54
C GLU A 220 -15.25 -1.98 14.58
N CYS A 221 -15.57 -2.16 15.87
CA CYS A 221 -14.72 -1.72 16.98
C CYS A 221 -13.75 -2.83 17.42
N ARG A 222 -12.42 -2.60 17.28
CA ARG A 222 -11.39 -3.48 17.85
C ARG A 222 -11.48 -3.61 19.38
N ARG A 223 -12.08 -2.64 20.06
CA ARG A 223 -12.28 -2.66 21.51
C ARG A 223 -13.64 -3.26 21.83
N PRO A 224 -13.72 -4.29 22.69
CA PRO A 224 -15.00 -4.84 23.11
C PRO A 224 -15.80 -3.73 23.81
N ARG A 225 -16.94 -3.37 23.24
CA ARG A 225 -17.96 -2.61 23.98
C ARG A 225 -18.45 -3.51 25.11
N ARG A 226 -18.88 -2.91 26.23
CA ARG A 226 -19.34 -3.63 27.44
C ARG A 226 -20.12 -4.89 27.06
N ALA A 227 -19.80 -6.02 27.71
CA ALA A 227 -20.40 -7.32 27.40
C ALA A 227 -21.91 -7.21 27.25
N ARG A 228 -22.42 -7.49 26.04
CA ARG A 228 -23.85 -7.47 25.76
C ARG A 228 -24.51 -8.58 26.58
N LYS A 229 -25.66 -8.28 27.18
CA LYS A 229 -26.48 -9.33 27.79
C LYS A 229 -27.04 -10.22 26.69
N PHE A 230 -27.01 -11.53 26.89
CA PHE A 230 -27.62 -12.50 25.99
C PHE A 230 -29.08 -12.13 25.71
N ASP A 231 -29.43 -11.90 24.44
CA ASP A 231 -30.78 -11.59 23.97
C ASP A 231 -31.13 -12.50 22.79
N ARG A 232 -32.09 -13.40 22.99
CA ARG A 232 -32.55 -14.35 21.96
C ARG A 232 -33.14 -13.63 20.74
N ARG A 233 -33.84 -12.50 20.95
CA ARG A 233 -34.43 -11.74 19.83
C ARG A 233 -33.35 -11.15 18.94
N TRP A 234 -32.22 -10.76 19.52
CA TRP A 234 -31.06 -10.29 18.76
C TRP A 234 -30.47 -11.41 17.89
N ILE A 235 -30.31 -12.61 18.44
CA ILE A 235 -29.83 -13.78 17.68
C ILE A 235 -30.75 -14.04 16.48
N ASP A 236 -32.06 -14.06 16.70
CA ASP A 236 -33.04 -14.29 15.64
C ASP A 236 -32.95 -13.23 14.53
N ARG A 237 -32.76 -11.94 14.87
CA ARG A 237 -32.56 -10.86 13.88
C ARG A 237 -31.29 -11.05 13.05
N VAL A 238 -30.17 -11.39 13.69
CA VAL A 238 -28.91 -11.64 12.97
C VAL A 238 -29.05 -12.85 12.05
N LEU A 239 -29.72 -13.93 12.48
CA LEU A 239 -29.93 -15.11 11.64
C LEU A 239 -30.81 -14.80 10.42
N VAL A 240 -31.91 -14.05 10.60
CA VAL A 240 -32.77 -13.60 9.50
C VAL A 240 -31.99 -12.70 8.52
N LEU A 241 -31.10 -11.86 9.03
CA LEU A 241 -30.23 -11.03 8.20
C LEU A 241 -29.25 -11.88 7.37
N LEU A 242 -28.56 -12.83 8.00
CA LEU A 242 -27.64 -13.74 7.31
C LEU A 242 -28.38 -14.63 6.29
N GLU A 243 -29.60 -15.06 6.59
CA GLU A 243 -30.46 -15.76 5.64
C GLU A 243 -30.84 -14.88 4.43
N SER A 244 -31.16 -13.60 4.66
CA SER A 244 -31.40 -12.64 3.58
C SER A 244 -30.17 -12.48 2.67
N ILE A 245 -28.97 -12.39 3.26
CA ILE A 245 -27.71 -12.31 2.52
C ILE A 245 -27.46 -13.60 1.72
N GLU A 246 -27.68 -14.76 2.34
CA GLU A 246 -27.52 -16.05 1.65
C GLU A 246 -28.44 -16.17 0.44
N ASN A 247 -29.67 -15.69 0.55
CA ASN A 247 -30.66 -15.75 -0.53
C ASN A 247 -30.48 -14.65 -1.59
N TYR A 248 -29.67 -13.62 -1.32
CA TYR A 248 -29.41 -12.56 -2.27
C TYR A 248 -28.57 -13.06 -3.46
N LYS A 249 -29.04 -12.78 -4.68
CA LYS A 249 -28.33 -13.13 -5.92
C LYS A 249 -27.31 -12.06 -6.27
N VAL A 250 -26.04 -12.37 -6.01
CA VAL A 250 -24.90 -11.57 -6.49
C VAL A 250 -24.71 -11.82 -7.99
N ASN A 251 -24.74 -10.75 -8.78
CA ASN A 251 -24.54 -10.83 -10.24
C ASN A 251 -23.11 -10.49 -10.66
N ARG A 252 -22.42 -9.60 -9.92
CA ARG A 252 -21.05 -9.17 -10.20
C ARG A 252 -20.21 -9.33 -8.95
N VAL A 253 -19.03 -9.93 -9.10
CA VAL A 253 -18.08 -10.12 -7.99
C VAL A 253 -17.58 -8.77 -7.44
N GLY A 254 -17.44 -7.75 -8.31
CA GLY A 254 -17.06 -6.39 -7.92
C GLY A 254 -18.02 -5.78 -6.89
N ASP A 255 -19.30 -6.14 -6.91
CA ASP A 255 -20.28 -5.66 -5.90
C ASP A 255 -19.96 -6.22 -4.51
N VAL A 256 -19.46 -7.46 -4.44
CA VAL A 256 -19.07 -8.11 -3.18
C VAL A 256 -17.80 -7.48 -2.61
N TYR A 257 -16.85 -7.14 -3.48
CA TYR A 257 -15.62 -6.48 -3.06
C TYR A 257 -15.87 -5.04 -2.63
N THR A 258 -16.51 -4.23 -3.47
CA THR A 258 -16.82 -2.81 -3.20
C THR A 258 -17.70 -2.63 -1.97
N SER A 259 -18.58 -3.60 -1.67
CA SER A 259 -19.38 -3.57 -0.44
C SER A 259 -18.61 -3.98 0.81
N GLU A 260 -17.47 -4.68 0.68
CA GLU A 260 -16.67 -5.29 1.76
C GLU A 260 -17.42 -6.33 2.61
N LEU A 261 -18.62 -6.76 2.18
CA LEU A 261 -19.45 -7.67 2.96
C LEU A 261 -18.75 -9.02 3.19
N HIS A 262 -17.97 -9.49 2.22
CA HIS A 262 -17.17 -10.72 2.33
C HIS A 262 -16.15 -10.65 3.48
N LEU A 263 -15.54 -9.50 3.75
CA LEU A 263 -14.62 -9.32 4.87
C LEU A 263 -15.35 -9.37 6.22
N VAL A 264 -16.53 -8.77 6.28
CA VAL A 264 -17.37 -8.81 7.48
C VAL A 264 -17.83 -10.23 7.80
N LEU A 265 -18.24 -10.98 6.77
CA LEU A 265 -18.57 -12.39 6.89
C LEU A 265 -17.34 -13.21 7.32
N LYS A 266 -16.16 -12.95 6.74
CA LYS A 266 -14.90 -13.60 7.14
C LYS A 266 -14.58 -13.35 8.62
N MET A 267 -14.70 -12.12 9.10
CA MET A 267 -14.55 -11.80 10.52
C MET A 267 -15.54 -12.55 11.42
N LEU A 268 -16.80 -12.71 10.97
CA LEU A 268 -17.79 -13.52 11.67
C LEU A 268 -17.39 -15.00 11.75
N THR A 269 -16.70 -15.54 10.74
CA THR A 269 -16.23 -16.92 10.80
C THR A 269 -15.09 -17.14 11.79
N GLU A 270 -14.26 -16.12 12.01
CA GLU A 270 -13.03 -16.24 12.80
C GLU A 270 -13.22 -15.85 14.27
N ARG A 271 -14.03 -14.81 14.52
CA ARG A 271 -14.27 -14.32 15.87
C ARG A 271 -15.23 -15.23 16.63
N GLN A 272 -15.04 -15.30 17.95
CA GLN A 272 -16.02 -15.89 18.84
C GLN A 272 -16.85 -14.76 19.43
N LEU A 273 -18.12 -14.67 19.02
CA LEU A 273 -19.04 -13.66 19.54
C LEU A 273 -19.75 -14.19 20.78
N LEU A 274 -20.04 -13.29 21.73
CA LEU A 274 -20.86 -13.60 22.90
C LEU A 274 -22.27 -14.01 22.46
N GLY A 275 -22.77 -15.13 22.99
CA GLY A 275 -24.08 -15.69 22.62
C GLY A 275 -24.06 -16.56 21.37
N ASP A 276 -22.92 -16.72 20.71
CA ASP A 276 -22.71 -17.73 19.66
C ASP A 276 -22.38 -19.09 20.27
N ASP A 277 -23.15 -19.50 21.30
CA ASP A 277 -22.92 -20.71 22.11
C ASP A 277 -23.03 -22.01 21.28
N LYS A 278 -23.37 -21.91 19.99
CA LYS A 278 -23.49 -23.00 19.03
C LYS A 278 -22.77 -22.74 17.69
N CYS A 279 -21.96 -21.69 17.58
CA CYS A 279 -21.28 -21.33 16.32
C CYS A 279 -22.25 -21.11 15.13
N LEU A 280 -23.50 -20.69 15.37
CA LEU A 280 -24.53 -20.56 14.34
C LEU A 280 -24.17 -19.44 13.36
N PHE A 281 -23.70 -18.29 13.86
CA PHE A 281 -23.30 -17.18 13.00
C PHE A 281 -22.10 -17.56 12.15
N ARG A 282 -21.10 -18.21 12.76
CA ARG A 282 -19.91 -18.74 12.07
C ARG A 282 -20.28 -19.74 10.99
N GLN A 283 -21.17 -20.69 11.28
CA GLN A 283 -21.60 -21.70 10.31
C GLN A 283 -22.33 -21.04 9.13
N ARG A 284 -23.28 -20.14 9.40
CA ARG A 284 -24.05 -19.47 8.34
C ARG A 284 -23.16 -18.54 7.50
N ALA A 285 -22.26 -17.77 8.11
CA ALA A 285 -21.29 -16.95 7.39
C ALA A 285 -20.38 -17.80 6.48
N ASN A 286 -19.88 -18.94 6.99
CA ASN A 286 -19.12 -19.90 6.17
C ASN A 286 -19.93 -20.44 4.98
N THR A 287 -21.21 -20.75 5.18
CA THR A 287 -22.10 -21.20 4.09
C THR A 287 -22.24 -20.13 3.01
N ILE A 288 -22.41 -18.86 3.39
CA ILE A 288 -22.48 -17.74 2.45
C ILE A 288 -21.16 -17.60 1.67
N LEU A 289 -20.02 -17.62 2.37
CA LEU A 289 -18.71 -17.49 1.73
C LEU A 289 -18.43 -18.64 0.75
N LYS A 290 -18.75 -19.89 1.13
CA LYS A 290 -18.66 -21.06 0.24
C LYS A 290 -19.57 -20.94 -0.98
N LYS A 291 -20.76 -20.35 -0.83
CA LYS A 291 -21.67 -20.10 -1.95
C LYS A 291 -21.08 -19.07 -2.93
N TRP A 292 -20.31 -18.09 -2.44
CA TRP A 292 -19.66 -17.07 -3.27
C TRP A 292 -18.30 -17.51 -3.82
N GLU A 293 -17.73 -18.61 -3.32
CA GLU A 293 -16.44 -19.18 -3.75
C GLU A 293 -16.30 -19.30 -5.27
N PRO A 294 -17.29 -19.86 -6.01
CA PRO A 294 -17.18 -19.96 -7.47
C PRO A 294 -17.14 -18.60 -8.18
N LEU A 295 -17.76 -17.56 -7.60
CA LEU A 295 -17.68 -16.20 -8.15
C LEU A 295 -16.29 -15.59 -7.95
N PHE A 296 -15.68 -15.86 -6.79
CA PHE A 296 -14.32 -15.43 -6.51
C PHE A 296 -13.31 -16.14 -7.41
N GLU A 297 -13.41 -17.47 -7.55
CA GLU A 297 -12.55 -18.27 -8.44
C GLU A 297 -12.56 -17.78 -9.88
N GLN A 298 -13.75 -17.47 -10.42
CA GLN A 298 -13.89 -16.92 -11.78
C GLN A 298 -13.19 -15.57 -11.96
N SER A 299 -13.03 -14.80 -10.88
CA SER A 299 -12.38 -13.49 -10.90
C SER A 299 -10.89 -13.52 -10.61
N LEU A 300 -10.34 -14.65 -10.13
CA LEU A 300 -8.96 -14.70 -9.64
C LEU A 300 -7.94 -14.33 -10.70
N SER A 301 -8.13 -14.76 -11.94
CA SER A 301 -7.19 -14.50 -13.03
C SER A 301 -7.09 -13.03 -13.41
N SER A 302 -8.17 -12.26 -13.27
CA SER A 302 -8.20 -10.84 -13.65
C SER A 302 -7.79 -9.89 -12.53
N ARG A 303 -7.65 -10.38 -11.29
CA ARG A 303 -7.29 -9.54 -10.14
C ARG A 303 -5.80 -9.38 -10.04
N HIS A 304 -5.30 -8.15 -9.93
CA HIS A 304 -3.86 -7.90 -9.76
C HIS A 304 -3.55 -7.17 -8.45
N TRP A 305 -4.49 -6.44 -7.87
CA TRP A 305 -4.31 -5.76 -6.60
C TRP A 305 -4.94 -6.55 -5.46
N VAL A 306 -4.14 -6.78 -4.43
CA VAL A 306 -4.52 -7.54 -3.24
C VAL A 306 -4.17 -6.75 -2.00
N MET A 307 -5.02 -6.79 -0.99
CA MET A 307 -4.70 -6.20 0.31
C MET A 307 -3.56 -6.95 0.95
N LYS A 308 -2.62 -6.21 1.54
CA LYS A 308 -1.63 -6.78 2.45
C LYS A 308 -1.75 -6.05 3.79
N GLY A 309 -2.22 -6.77 4.80
CA GLY A 309 -2.62 -6.17 6.07
C GLY A 309 -3.71 -5.11 5.91
N GLU A 310 -3.70 -4.11 6.79
CA GLU A 310 -4.73 -3.06 6.84
C GLU A 310 -4.31 -1.74 6.19
N TYR A 311 -3.05 -1.62 5.77
CA TYR A 311 -2.46 -0.34 5.35
C TYR A 311 -1.80 -0.40 3.97
N SER A 312 -1.91 -1.53 3.25
CA SER A 312 -1.26 -1.63 1.94
C SER A 312 -2.04 -2.45 0.91
N LEU A 313 -1.82 -2.10 -0.35
CA LEU A 313 -2.17 -2.87 -1.53
C LEU A 313 -0.87 -3.33 -2.20
N VAL A 314 -0.84 -4.58 -2.64
CA VAL A 314 0.28 -5.17 -3.37
C VAL A 314 -0.21 -5.62 -4.73
N TYR A 315 0.58 -5.30 -5.75
CA TYR A 315 0.38 -5.82 -7.10
C TYR A 315 0.91 -7.25 -7.19
N ILE A 316 0.09 -8.16 -7.70
CA ILE A 316 0.32 -9.58 -7.86
C ILE A 316 0.32 -9.87 -9.37
N SER A 317 1.51 -10.12 -9.90
CA SER A 317 1.68 -10.41 -11.33
C SER A 317 0.95 -11.69 -11.76
N GLU A 318 0.67 -11.87 -13.05
CA GLU A 318 0.03 -13.10 -13.58
C GLU A 318 0.81 -14.38 -13.23
N ASN A 319 2.13 -14.27 -13.14
CA ASN A 319 3.04 -15.37 -12.83
C ASN A 319 3.47 -15.42 -11.36
N ASP A 320 2.79 -14.69 -10.47
CA ASP A 320 3.12 -14.65 -9.05
C ASP A 320 2.80 -15.98 -8.36
N ALA A 321 3.68 -16.43 -7.48
CA ALA A 321 3.52 -17.68 -6.73
C ALA A 321 2.26 -17.68 -5.84
N VAL A 322 1.79 -16.50 -5.41
CA VAL A 322 0.53 -16.38 -4.64
C VAL A 322 -0.66 -16.94 -5.41
N ARG A 323 -0.66 -16.90 -6.75
CA ARG A 323 -1.76 -17.40 -7.58
C ARG A 323 -1.81 -18.93 -7.70
N THR A 324 -0.68 -19.61 -7.54
CA THR A 324 -0.58 -21.07 -7.69
C THR A 324 -0.54 -21.81 -6.35
N GLY A 325 -0.42 -21.08 -5.24
CA GLY A 325 -0.44 -21.66 -3.91
C GLY A 325 -1.81 -22.23 -3.50
N PRO A 326 -1.84 -23.16 -2.54
CA PRO A 326 -3.09 -23.74 -2.03
C PRO A 326 -4.02 -22.69 -1.41
N ASP A 327 -3.46 -21.58 -0.92
CA ASP A 327 -4.18 -20.48 -0.30
C ASP A 327 -4.45 -19.31 -1.26
N ALA A 328 -4.27 -19.49 -2.57
CA ALA A 328 -4.41 -18.42 -3.57
C ALA A 328 -5.75 -17.68 -3.45
N LEU A 329 -6.84 -18.44 -3.37
CA LEU A 329 -8.18 -17.89 -3.22
C LEU A 329 -8.29 -17.07 -1.92
N THR A 330 -7.85 -17.63 -0.80
CA THR A 330 -7.92 -16.95 0.50
C THR A 330 -7.10 -15.66 0.49
N ASN A 331 -5.86 -15.73 0.02
CA ASN A 331 -4.92 -14.62 0.00
C ASN A 331 -5.38 -13.49 -0.93
N ILE A 332 -5.89 -13.82 -2.13
CA ILE A 332 -6.35 -12.81 -3.08
C ILE A 332 -7.68 -12.19 -2.61
N VAL A 333 -8.63 -12.99 -2.14
CA VAL A 333 -9.97 -12.53 -1.74
C VAL A 333 -9.94 -11.75 -0.43
N TYR A 334 -9.30 -12.29 0.61
CA TYR A 334 -9.34 -11.73 1.97
C TYR A 334 -8.10 -10.93 2.36
N GLY A 335 -7.08 -10.94 1.50
CA GLY A 335 -5.80 -10.27 1.73
C GLY A 335 -4.70 -11.21 2.19
N ILE A 336 -3.46 -10.77 2.00
CA ILE A 336 -2.24 -11.45 2.41
C ILE A 336 -1.88 -10.98 3.82
N GLU A 337 -1.46 -11.92 4.67
CA GLU A 337 -0.96 -11.57 6.00
C GLU A 337 0.25 -10.65 5.91
N ASP A 338 0.27 -9.65 6.78
CA ASP A 338 1.39 -8.74 6.86
C ASP A 338 2.45 -9.32 7.79
N ASP A 339 3.45 -10.01 7.22
CA ASP A 339 4.65 -10.45 7.95
C ASP A 339 5.34 -9.28 8.66
N THR A 340 5.19 -8.09 8.07
CA THR A 340 5.57 -6.86 8.71
C THR A 340 4.50 -6.48 9.72
N ARG A 341 4.60 -7.07 10.93
CA ARG A 341 4.29 -6.32 12.17
C ARG A 341 5.29 -5.16 12.32
N LEU A 342 5.48 -4.36 11.27
CA LEU A 342 6.02 -3.04 11.40
C LEU A 342 5.03 -2.36 12.33
N HIS A 343 5.41 -2.32 13.61
CA HIS A 343 5.37 -1.08 14.34
C HIS A 343 5.74 -0.01 13.32
N TYR A 344 4.75 0.62 12.70
CA TYR A 344 4.86 2.04 12.44
C TYR A 344 5.43 2.55 13.76
N PRO A 345 6.72 2.95 13.77
CA PRO A 345 7.26 3.45 15.01
C PRO A 345 6.31 4.59 15.38
N ALA A 346 6.00 4.72 16.66
CA ALA A 346 4.96 5.58 17.23
C ALA A 346 5.04 7.08 16.84
N PHE A 347 5.81 7.45 15.82
CA PHE A 347 5.82 8.72 15.11
C PHE A 347 4.46 9.18 14.58
N LEU A 348 3.44 8.31 14.51
CA LEU A 348 2.05 8.70 14.20
C LEU A 348 1.12 8.72 15.43
N ASP A 349 1.62 8.43 16.64
CA ASP A 349 0.90 8.62 17.91
C ASP A 349 1.28 9.98 18.56
N PHE A 350 1.21 11.08 17.80
CA PHE A 350 1.32 12.46 18.31
C PHE A 350 0.08 13.29 18.00
#